data_AF-A0A8J7GJA8-F1
#
_entry.id   AF-A0A8J7GJA8-F1
#
_cell.length_a   1.000
_cell.length_b   1.000
_cell.length_c   1.000
_cell.angle_alpha   90.00
_cell.angle_beta   90.00
_cell.angle_gamma   90.00
#
_symmetry.space_group_name_H-M   'P 1'
#
loop_
_entity.id
_entity.type
_entity.pdbx_description
1 polymer ?
#
loop_
_entity_poly.entity_id
_entity_poly.type
_entity_poly.pdbx_seq_one_letter_code
_entity_poly.pdbx_strand_id
1 'polypeptide(L)'
;MTAGERVRLGRTDLRVTRLGLGLAPIGGLFTAVPDAQALATVDRAWDRGLRLYDTAPLYGYGRSEQLAGRALSPRPHGDGGLPGLSRSASSVTSSSHAPASR
;
A
#
# COMPACT_ATOMS: atom_id res chain seq x y z
N MET A 1 -2.30 8.66 -15.41
CA MET A 1 -2.10 7.73 -14.29
C MET A 1 -1.04 8.30 -13.36
N THR A 2 -1.33 8.39 -12.07
CA THR A 2 -0.35 8.79 -11.05
C THR A 2 -0.01 7.62 -10.16
N ALA A 3 1.22 7.56 -9.66
CA ALA A 3 1.72 6.49 -8.81
C ALA A 3 0.88 6.24 -7.52
N GLY A 4 0.25 7.29 -6.98
CA GLY A 4 -0.66 7.21 -5.84
C GLY A 4 -2.14 6.96 -6.16
N GLU A 5 -2.51 6.77 -7.43
CA GLU A 5 -3.91 6.47 -7.81
C GLU A 5 -4.34 5.14 -7.18
N ARG A 6 -5.49 5.11 -6.50
CA ARG A 6 -5.95 3.93 -5.76
C ARG A 6 -7.16 3.25 -6.38
N VAL A 7 -7.20 1.92 -6.28
CA VAL A 7 -8.29 1.07 -6.75
C VAL A 7 -8.66 0.03 -5.71
N ARG A 8 -9.88 -0.48 -5.80
CA ARG A 8 -10.34 -1.61 -4.99
C ARG A 8 -9.66 -2.89 -5.46
N LEU A 9 -9.14 -3.69 -4.53
CA LEU A 9 -8.53 -4.97 -4.86
C LEU A 9 -9.61 -6.06 -4.98
N GLY A 10 -10.02 -6.36 -6.22
CA GLY A 10 -10.99 -7.41 -6.51
C GLY A 10 -12.31 -7.24 -5.76
N ARG A 11 -12.68 -8.28 -4.99
CA ARG A 11 -13.90 -8.31 -4.18
C ARG A 11 -13.70 -7.91 -2.72
N THR A 12 -12.51 -7.41 -2.35
CA THR A 12 -12.16 -7.02 -0.98
C THR A 12 -12.43 -5.53 -0.73
N ASP A 13 -12.43 -5.10 0.53
CA ASP A 13 -12.56 -3.68 0.87
C ASP A 13 -11.22 -2.91 0.89
N LEU A 14 -10.13 -3.60 0.51
CA LEU A 14 -8.81 -2.99 0.44
C LEU A 14 -8.71 -2.02 -0.75
N ARG A 15 -8.22 -0.80 -0.46
CA ARG A 15 -7.84 0.19 -1.47
C ARG A 15 -6.33 0.30 -1.58
N VAL A 16 -5.78 -0.29 -2.64
CA VAL A 16 -4.35 -0.31 -2.94
C VAL A 16 -4.02 0.69 -4.03
N THR A 17 -2.75 1.08 -4.15
CA THR A 17 -2.30 1.81 -5.33
C THR A 17 -2.41 0.94 -6.57
N ARG A 18 -2.79 1.53 -7.72
CA ARG A 18 -2.87 0.83 -9.02
C ARG A 18 -1.53 0.23 -9.44
N LEU A 19 -0.44 0.86 -9.01
CA LEU A 19 0.91 0.34 -9.17
C LEU A 19 1.41 -0.16 -7.82
N GLY A 20 2.00 -1.34 -7.81
CA GLY A 20 2.74 -1.90 -6.68
C GLY A 20 4.23 -2.01 -7.00
N LEU A 21 5.04 -2.17 -5.96
CA LEU A 21 6.47 -2.44 -6.09
C LEU A 21 6.75 -3.89 -5.67
N GLY A 22 7.24 -4.71 -6.62
CA GLY A 22 7.73 -6.05 -6.34
C GLY A 22 9.16 -6.01 -5.80
N LEU A 23 9.42 -6.76 -4.72
CA LEU A 23 10.68 -6.68 -3.97
C LEU A 23 11.65 -7.85 -4.23
N ALA A 24 11.30 -8.80 -5.10
CA ALA A 24 12.19 -9.90 -5.50
C ALA A 24 13.61 -9.43 -5.91
N PRO A 25 13.79 -8.37 -6.74
CA PRO A 25 15.13 -7.91 -7.11
C PRO A 25 15.92 -7.36 -5.93
N ILE A 26 15.30 -6.60 -5.01
CA ILE A 26 16.00 -6.03 -3.86
C ILE A 26 16.36 -7.08 -2.80
N GLY A 27 15.62 -8.20 -2.77
CA GLY A 27 16.01 -9.40 -2.03
C GLY A 27 17.27 -10.08 -2.59
N GLY A 28 17.76 -9.67 -3.76
CA GLY A 28 18.93 -10.27 -4.39
C GLY A 28 18.63 -11.55 -5.16
N LEU A 29 17.35 -11.80 -5.53
CA LEU A 29 16.93 -13.05 -6.19
C LEU A 29 17.66 -13.30 -7.52
N PHE A 30 17.98 -12.24 -8.26
CA PHE A 30 18.64 -12.34 -9.57
C PHE A 30 20.09 -11.83 -9.54
N THR A 31 20.35 -10.76 -8.80
CA THR A 31 21.67 -10.13 -8.69
C THR A 31 21.78 -9.48 -7.33
N ALA A 32 22.98 -9.47 -6.74
CA ALA A 32 23.22 -8.80 -5.47
C ALA A 32 22.85 -7.31 -5.56
N VAL A 33 22.00 -6.86 -4.63
CA VAL A 33 21.64 -5.45 -4.45
C VAL A 33 22.09 -5.01 -3.06
N PRO A 34 22.87 -3.93 -2.94
CA PRO A 34 23.25 -3.38 -1.63
C PRO A 34 22.04 -2.91 -0.83
N ASP A 35 22.07 -3.12 0.49
CA ASP A 35 20.99 -2.71 1.40
C ASP A 35 20.60 -1.23 1.22
N ALA A 36 21.59 -0.34 1.10
CA ALA A 36 21.35 1.09 0.94
C ALA A 36 20.50 1.40 -0.31
N GLN A 37 20.76 0.71 -1.42
CA GLN A 37 20.00 0.87 -2.67
C GLN A 37 18.60 0.25 -2.55
N ALA A 38 18.48 -0.90 -1.88
CA ALA A 38 17.20 -1.54 -1.62
C ALA A 38 16.28 -0.64 -0.78
N LEU A 39 16.79 -0.10 0.33
CA LEU A 39 16.06 0.81 1.21
C LEU A 39 15.66 2.09 0.47
N ALA A 40 16.60 2.74 -0.23
CA ALA A 40 16.33 3.94 -1.01
C ALA A 40 15.25 3.72 -2.11
N THR A 41 15.16 2.50 -2.66
CA THR A 41 14.12 2.14 -3.62
C THR A 41 12.73 2.13 -2.97
N VAL A 42 12.61 1.54 -1.78
CA VAL A 42 11.34 1.49 -1.02
C VAL A 42 10.95 2.87 -0.48
N ASP A 43 11.93 3.69 -0.08
CA ASP A 43 11.75 5.11 0.28
C ASP A 43 11.20 5.90 -0.90
N ARG A 44 11.86 5.79 -2.06
CA ARG A 44 11.42 6.53 -3.24
C ARG A 44 10.02 6.11 -3.70
N ALA A 45 9.69 4.83 -3.67
CA ALA A 45 8.36 4.36 -4.02
C ALA A 45 7.27 4.99 -3.12
N TRP A 46 7.55 5.10 -1.82
CA TRP A 46 6.62 5.69 -0.88
C TRP A 46 6.43 7.18 -1.04
N ASP A 47 7.51 7.92 -1.27
CA ASP A 47 7.47 9.35 -1.57
C ASP A 47 6.64 9.63 -2.83
N ARG A 48 6.63 8.70 -3.78
CA ARG A 48 5.79 8.76 -4.98
C ARG A 48 4.35 8.29 -4.76
N GLY A 49 4.01 7.90 -3.53
CA GLY A 49 2.65 7.56 -3.13
C GLY A 49 2.30 6.07 -3.23
N LEU A 50 3.23 5.16 -3.56
CA LEU A 50 2.96 3.72 -3.62
C LEU A 50 2.64 3.18 -2.23
N ARG A 51 1.62 2.32 -2.14
CA ARG A 51 1.20 1.68 -0.89
C ARG A 51 1.02 0.16 -1.01
N LEU A 52 1.29 -0.41 -2.17
CA LEU A 52 1.32 -1.85 -2.39
C LEU A 52 2.76 -2.31 -2.62
N TYR A 53 3.25 -3.18 -1.74
CA TYR A 53 4.58 -3.78 -1.79
C TYR A 53 4.42 -5.30 -1.77
N ASP A 54 5.03 -5.98 -2.72
CA ASP A 54 4.93 -7.42 -2.88
C ASP A 54 6.27 -8.08 -2.51
N THR A 55 6.22 -9.06 -1.61
CA THR A 55 7.38 -9.79 -1.09
C THR A 55 7.00 -11.24 -0.79
N ALA A 56 8.00 -12.11 -0.65
CA ALA A 56 7.79 -13.51 -0.28
C ALA A 56 9.06 -14.09 0.38
N PRO A 57 8.95 -15.20 1.13
CA PRO A 57 10.11 -15.87 1.73
C PRO A 57 11.17 -16.31 0.71
N LEU A 58 10.74 -16.69 -0.50
CA LEU A 58 11.67 -17.10 -1.57
C LEU A 58 12.39 -15.91 -2.23
N TYR A 59 12.03 -14.66 -1.92
CA TYR A 59 12.68 -13.49 -2.48
C TYR A 59 13.97 -13.18 -1.69
N GLY A 60 15.02 -13.92 -2.04
CA GLY A 60 16.31 -13.84 -1.35
C GLY A 60 16.29 -14.48 0.04
N TYR A 61 15.58 -15.61 0.21
CA TYR A 61 15.52 -16.36 1.48
C TYR A 61 15.12 -15.49 2.69
N GLY A 62 14.06 -14.70 2.54
CA GLY A 62 13.55 -13.78 3.57
C GLY A 62 14.21 -12.40 3.59
N ARG A 63 15.31 -12.18 2.85
CA ARG A 63 15.99 -10.88 2.77
C ARG A 63 15.07 -9.76 2.29
N SER A 64 14.22 -10.04 1.30
CA SER A 64 13.22 -9.06 0.82
C SER A 64 12.26 -8.62 1.92
N GLU A 65 11.77 -9.55 2.74
CA GLU A 65 10.84 -9.26 3.84
C GLU A 65 11.54 -8.45 4.95
N GLN A 66 12.78 -8.79 5.27
CA GLN A 66 13.59 -8.04 6.25
C GLN A 66 13.84 -6.59 5.80
N LEU A 67 14.18 -6.38 4.53
CA LEU A 67 14.39 -5.04 3.97
C LEU A 67 13.09 -4.24 3.91
N ALA A 68 11.98 -4.87 3.51
CA ALA A 68 10.66 -4.26 3.53
C ALA A 68 10.27 -3.83 4.95
N GLY A 69 10.46 -4.70 5.95
CA GLY A 69 10.22 -4.38 7.35
C GLY A 69 11.04 -3.18 7.83
N ARG A 70 12.34 -3.16 7.55
CA ARG A 70 13.23 -2.04 7.90
C ARG A 70 12.79 -0.72 7.27
N ALA A 71 12.40 -0.73 6.00
CA ALA A 71 11.99 0.49 5.29
C ALA A 71 10.58 0.97 5.66
N LEU A 72 9.63 0.05 5.90
CA LEU A 72 8.21 0.37 6.10
C LEU A 72 7.81 0.52 7.57
N SER A 73 8.51 -0.11 8.51
CA SER A 73 8.17 -0.05 9.95
C SER A 73 8.11 1.37 10.54
N PRO A 74 8.92 2.36 10.10
CA PRO A 74 8.82 3.73 10.62
C PRO A 74 7.58 4.50 10.12
N ARG A 75 6.80 3.90 9.22
CA ARG A 75 5.75 4.61 8.46
C ARG A 75 4.37 4.32 9.04
N PRO A 76 3.42 5.26 8.93
CA PRO A 76 2.06 5.06 9.43
C PRO A 76 1.41 3.85 8.74
N HIS A 77 0.80 2.99 9.55
CA HIS A 77 0.00 1.87 9.07
C HIS A 77 -1.44 2.32 8.74
N GLY A 78 -1.98 1.85 7.61
CA GLY A 78 -3.35 2.13 7.19
C GLY A 78 -3.55 3.40 6.35
N ASP A 79 -4.81 3.69 6.02
CA ASP A 79 -5.19 4.73 5.04
C ASP A 79 -4.99 6.18 5.52
N GLY A 80 -4.62 6.38 6.79
CA GLY A 80 -4.49 7.71 7.41
C GLY A 80 -3.19 8.46 7.12
N GLY A 81 -2.27 7.89 6.34
CA GLY A 81 -0.88 8.40 6.21
C GLY A 81 -0.58 9.34 5.04
N LEU A 82 -1.57 9.92 4.36
CA LEU A 82 -1.33 10.85 3.25
C LEU A 82 -1.92 12.24 3.54
N PRO A 83 -1.10 13.32 3.55
CA PRO A 83 -1.63 14.67 3.57
C PRO A 83 -2.45 14.91 2.28
N GLY A 84 -3.70 15.34 2.42
CA GLY A 84 -4.55 15.76 1.31
C GLY A 84 -5.71 14.84 0.91
N LEU A 85 -5.89 13.67 1.55
CA LEU A 85 -7.16 12.95 1.42
C LEU A 85 -8.21 13.57 2.35
N SER A 86 -9.00 14.50 1.82
CA SER A 86 -10.30 14.82 2.39
C SER A 86 -11.09 13.52 2.50
N ARG A 87 -11.41 13.13 3.74
CA ARG A 87 -12.34 12.05 4.01
C ARG A 87 -13.69 12.49 3.45
N SER A 88 -13.99 12.14 2.20
CA SER A 88 -15.38 12.13 1.76
C SER A 88 -16.04 10.97 2.50
N ALA A 89 -16.52 11.26 3.71
CA ALA A 89 -17.42 10.39 4.43
C ALA A 89 -18.63 10.19 3.53
N SER A 90 -18.82 8.97 3.03
CA SER A 90 -20.10 8.59 2.43
C SER A 90 -21.14 8.75 3.53
N SER A 91 -21.91 9.83 3.46
CA SER A 91 -23.11 10.02 4.26
C SER A 91 -24.04 8.86 3.94
N VAL A 92 -24.10 7.87 4.81
CA VAL A 92 -25.21 6.92 4.84
C VAL A 92 -26.42 7.73 5.28
N THR A 93 -27.17 8.26 4.31
CA THR A 93 -28.48 8.84 4.56
C THR A 93 -29.42 7.71 4.99
N SER A 94 -29.71 7.66 6.28
CA SER A 94 -30.78 6.86 6.86
C SER A 94 -32.11 7.27 6.23
N SER A 95 -32.69 6.41 5.39
CA SER A 95 -34.09 6.57 4.97
C SER A 95 -34.99 6.18 6.13
N SER A 96 -35.56 7.17 6.83
CA SER A 96 -36.62 6.95 7.82
C SER A 96 -37.87 6.43 7.13
N HIS A 97 -38.29 5.21 7.48
CA HIS A 97 -39.58 4.65 7.11
C HIS A 97 -40.67 5.31 7.97
N ALA A 98 -41.56 6.10 7.35
CA ALA A 98 -42.77 6.62 8.00
C ALA A 98 -43.89 5.56 7.93
N PRO A 99 -44.68 5.34 9.00
CA PRO A 99 -45.75 4.35 8.98
C PRO A 99 -46.97 4.89 8.21
N ALA A 100 -47.52 4.05 7.33
CA ALA A 100 -48.77 4.33 6.63
C ALA A 100 -49.95 4.13 7.59
N SER A 101 -50.70 5.19 7.85
CA SER A 101 -51.98 5.15 8.53
C SER A 101 -53.10 4.78 7.55
N ARG A 102 -53.85 3.71 7.85
CA ARG A 102 -55.28 3.54 7.54
C ARG A 102 -55.86 2.44 8.41
#